data_AF-A0A060CRG9-F1
#
_entry.id   AF-A0A060CRG9-F1
#
_cell.length_a   1.000
_cell.length_b   1.000
_cell.length_c   1.000
_cell.angle_alpha   90.00
_cell.angle_beta   90.00
_cell.angle_gamma   90.00
#
_symmetry.space_group_name_H-M   'P 1'
#
loop_
_entity.id
_entity.type
_entity.pdbx_description
1 polymer ?
#
loop_
_entity_poly.entity_id
_entity_poly.type
_entity_poly.pdbx_seq_one_letter_code
_entity_poly.pdbx_strand_id
1 'polypeptide(L)'
;GADPGDGAARGIKTLFTVHNIHTRQVSLAQVEESGIDAAEFWMNLYFSGAPYNYDHARSQVPVDLLTSGIFAAHFINTVSPRFLWEIVEGWHPVVPDSVRAELRAKYAAGCSAGILNAPDVSYNPRTDDALKAKFGEADFREGKRANKIELQRELQLKASPDAPI
;
A
#
# COMPACT_ATOMS: atom_id res chain seq x y z
N GLY A 1 -2.68 10.55 14.67
CA GLY A 1 -4.09 10.17 14.82
C GLY A 1 -4.57 9.59 13.50
N ALA A 2 -5.29 8.47 13.56
CA ALA A 2 -5.69 7.57 12.46
C ALA A 2 -4.72 6.40 12.16
N ASP A 3 -4.40 5.62 13.19
CA ASP A 3 -3.97 4.22 13.04
C ASP A 3 -5.22 3.30 13.14
N PRO A 4 -5.35 2.22 12.36
CA PRO A 4 -6.48 1.29 12.48
C PRO A 4 -6.71 0.74 13.88
N GLY A 5 -5.66 0.56 14.70
CA GLY A 5 -5.77 0.10 16.08
C GLY A 5 -6.54 1.07 16.99
N ASP A 6 -6.21 2.36 16.91
CA ASP A 6 -6.91 3.44 17.62
C ASP A 6 -8.37 3.57 17.16
N GLY A 7 -8.62 3.45 15.84
CA GLY A 7 -9.98 3.42 15.30
C GLY A 7 -10.81 2.26 15.86
N ALA A 8 -10.24 1.05 15.90
CA ALA A 8 -10.89 -0.13 16.47
C ALA A 8 -11.20 0.03 17.97
N ALA A 9 -10.26 0.59 18.75
CA ALA A 9 -10.47 0.86 20.18
C ALA A 9 -11.66 1.80 20.43
N ARG A 10 -11.92 2.72 19.50
CA ARG A 10 -13.03 3.68 19.55
C ARG A 10 -14.31 3.20 18.85
N GLY A 11 -14.33 1.99 18.30
CA GLY A 11 -15.45 1.46 17.51
C GLY A 11 -15.69 2.15 16.17
N ILE A 12 -14.66 2.80 15.62
CA ILE A 12 -14.71 3.54 14.35
C ILE A 12 -14.29 2.61 13.22
N LYS A 13 -15.14 2.48 12.19
CA LYS A 13 -14.83 1.67 11.00
C LYS A 13 -13.67 2.26 10.20
N THR A 14 -12.68 1.43 9.91
CA THR A 14 -11.45 1.79 9.21
C THR A 14 -11.25 0.93 7.96
N LEU A 15 -10.73 1.56 6.90
CA LEU A 15 -10.27 0.91 5.68
C LEU A 15 -8.75 0.97 5.63
N PHE A 16 -8.09 -0.16 5.40
CA PHE A 16 -6.63 -0.21 5.24
C PHE A 16 -6.23 -0.73 3.87
N THR A 17 -5.49 0.08 3.11
CA THR A 17 -5.04 -0.29 1.77
C THR A 17 -3.66 -0.95 1.81
N VAL A 18 -3.58 -2.19 1.36
CA VAL A 18 -2.36 -2.97 1.25
C VAL A 18 -1.76 -2.81 -0.15
N HIS A 19 -0.75 -1.93 -0.25
CA HIS A 19 0.01 -1.69 -1.48
C HIS A 19 1.31 -2.53 -1.57
N ASN A 20 1.75 -3.12 -0.46
CA ASN A 20 2.97 -3.91 -0.37
C ASN A 20 2.80 -5.02 0.68
N ILE A 21 3.56 -6.10 0.52
CA ILE A 21 3.60 -7.28 1.39
C ILE A 21 4.81 -7.29 2.34
N HIS A 22 5.73 -6.32 2.19
CA HIS A 22 6.83 -6.13 3.12
C HIS A 22 6.32 -5.48 4.41
N THR A 23 6.65 -6.11 5.53
CA THR A 23 6.39 -5.59 6.86
C THR A 23 7.67 -5.12 7.52
N ARG A 24 7.50 -4.23 8.50
CA ARG A 24 8.56 -3.79 9.41
C ARG A 24 8.09 -4.05 10.84
N GLN A 25 9.02 -4.54 11.65
CA GLN A 25 8.81 -4.70 13.09
C GLN A 25 9.46 -3.54 13.84
N VAL A 26 8.76 -3.01 14.83
CA VAL A 26 9.22 -1.94 15.73
C VAL A 26 8.76 -2.24 17.15
N SER A 27 9.43 -1.70 18.17
CA SER A 27 8.91 -1.79 19.54
C SER A 27 7.72 -0.82 19.72
N LEU A 28 6.82 -1.12 20.65
CA LEU A 28 5.75 -0.18 20.99
C LEU A 28 6.33 1.14 21.53
N ALA A 29 7.47 1.08 22.24
CA ALA A 29 8.18 2.27 22.69
C ALA A 29 8.55 3.21 21.53
N GLN A 30 9.01 2.67 20.40
CA GLN A 30 9.31 3.46 19.20
C GLN A 30 8.04 4.06 18.57
N VAL A 31 6.90 3.36 18.65
CA VAL A 31 5.60 3.89 18.21
C VAL A 31 5.22 5.08 19.10
N GLU A 32 5.36 4.95 20.42
CA GLU A 32 5.08 6.04 21.36
C GLU A 32 6.01 7.25 21.19
N GLU A 33 7.30 7.01 20.96
CA GLU A 33 8.29 8.06 20.68
C GLU A 33 7.95 8.88 19.42
N SER A 34 7.16 8.31 18.49
CA SER A 34 6.63 9.03 17.33
C SER A 34 5.44 9.94 17.65
N GLY A 35 5.02 10.01 18.90
CA GLY A 35 3.90 10.84 19.38
C GLY A 35 2.54 10.13 19.34
N ILE A 36 2.52 8.80 19.25
CA ILE A 36 1.29 7.99 19.23
C ILE A 36 1.11 7.32 20.58
N ASP A 37 0.08 7.71 21.33
CA ASP A 37 -0.24 7.06 22.60
C ASP A 37 -0.86 5.67 22.38
N ALA A 38 0.00 4.64 22.36
CA ALA A 38 -0.40 3.27 22.09
C ALA A 38 -1.07 2.57 23.28
N ALA A 39 -1.08 3.17 24.48
CA ALA A 39 -1.60 2.54 25.69
C ALA A 39 -3.09 2.19 25.58
N GLU A 40 -3.86 3.01 24.85
CA GLU A 40 -5.30 2.81 24.68
C GLU A 40 -5.65 1.70 23.68
N PHE A 41 -4.75 1.35 22.77
CA PHE A 41 -5.08 0.47 21.63
C PHE A 41 -4.08 -0.65 21.37
N TRP A 42 -3.07 -0.85 22.22
CA TRP A 42 -2.05 -1.88 22.01
C TRP A 42 -2.64 -3.30 21.83
N MET A 43 -3.77 -3.62 22.46
CA MET A 43 -4.46 -4.91 22.26
C MET A 43 -5.03 -5.10 20.84
N ASN A 44 -5.13 -4.02 20.07
CA ASN A 44 -5.52 -4.04 18.66
C ASN A 44 -4.29 -4.09 17.72
N LEU A 45 -3.09 -4.29 18.26
CA LEU A 45 -1.86 -4.45 17.47
C LEU A 45 -1.47 -5.91 17.36
N TYR A 46 -0.80 -6.25 16.27
CA TYR A 46 -0.27 -7.58 16.03
C TYR A 46 1.19 -7.64 16.48
N PHE A 47 1.46 -8.43 17.51
CA PHE A 47 2.79 -8.64 18.06
C PHE A 47 3.44 -9.90 17.47
N SER A 48 4.76 -9.89 17.32
CA SER A 48 5.52 -11.07 16.84
C SER A 48 5.66 -12.19 17.88
N GLY A 49 5.16 -11.96 19.09
CA GLY A 49 5.02 -12.94 20.17
C GLY A 49 3.82 -12.59 21.04
N ALA A 50 3.51 -13.43 22.04
CA ALA A 50 2.39 -13.19 22.95
C ALA A 50 2.84 -12.34 24.16
N PRO A 51 2.51 -11.05 24.22
CA PRO A 51 2.74 -10.27 25.44
C PRO A 51 1.81 -10.70 26.57
N TYR A 52 2.30 -10.74 27.81
CA TYR A 52 1.48 -11.05 28.99
C TYR A 52 0.99 -9.80 29.74
N ASN A 53 1.63 -8.64 29.54
CA ASN A 53 1.18 -7.35 30.05
C ASN A 53 1.71 -6.20 29.17
N TYR A 54 1.28 -4.97 29.48
CA TYR A 54 1.66 -3.78 28.72
C TYR A 54 3.17 -3.52 28.74
N ASP A 55 3.81 -3.59 29.90
CA ASP A 55 5.25 -3.29 30.03
C ASP A 55 6.11 -4.26 29.21
N HIS A 56 5.73 -5.54 29.20
CA HIS A 56 6.37 -6.56 28.37
C HIS A 56 6.12 -6.32 26.88
N ALA A 57 4.86 -6.03 26.49
CA ALA A 57 4.53 -5.66 25.13
C ALA A 57 5.37 -4.46 24.65
N ARG A 58 5.49 -3.45 25.52
CA ARG A 58 6.14 -2.18 25.19
C ARG A 58 7.63 -2.31 24.98
N SER A 59 8.28 -3.09 25.83
CA SER A 59 9.74 -3.16 25.92
C SER A 59 10.36 -4.34 25.16
N GLN A 60 9.63 -5.46 25.01
CA GLN A 60 10.24 -6.73 24.63
C GLN A 60 9.59 -7.42 23.44
N VAL A 61 8.34 -7.09 23.10
CA VAL A 61 7.63 -7.76 22.01
C VAL A 61 7.46 -6.79 20.83
N PRO A 62 8.12 -7.04 19.69
CA PRO A 62 7.94 -6.21 18.51
C PRO A 62 6.51 -6.25 17.96
N VAL A 63 6.05 -5.10 17.50
CA VAL A 63 4.81 -4.91 16.74
C VAL A 63 5.12 -5.09 15.26
N ASP A 64 4.35 -5.93 14.57
CA ASP A 64 4.38 -6.08 13.11
C ASP A 64 3.43 -5.06 12.48
N LEU A 65 3.97 -4.01 11.86
CA LEU A 65 3.16 -2.86 11.44
C LEU A 65 2.14 -3.20 10.34
N LEU A 66 2.55 -3.97 9.34
CA LEU A 66 1.63 -4.35 8.25
C LEU A 66 0.53 -5.26 8.79
N THR A 67 0.91 -6.26 9.58
CA THR A 67 -0.06 -7.20 10.13
C THR A 67 -1.02 -6.51 11.10
N SER A 68 -0.53 -5.57 11.91
CA SER A 68 -1.37 -4.74 12.80
C SER A 68 -2.42 -3.94 12.02
N GLY A 69 -2.00 -3.29 10.92
CA GLY A 69 -2.91 -2.53 10.07
C GLY A 69 -4.01 -3.41 9.46
N ILE A 70 -3.66 -4.61 9.01
CA ILE A 70 -4.64 -5.57 8.46
C ILE A 70 -5.56 -6.10 9.56
N PHE A 71 -5.00 -6.53 10.69
CA PHE A 71 -5.72 -7.10 11.83
C PHE A 71 -6.79 -6.12 12.35
N ALA A 72 -6.37 -4.89 12.68
CA ALA A 72 -7.24 -3.88 13.28
C ALA A 72 -8.24 -3.23 12.31
N ALA A 73 -7.97 -3.24 11.00
CA ALA A 73 -8.86 -2.63 10.04
C ALA A 73 -10.21 -3.36 9.95
N HIS A 74 -11.30 -2.61 9.77
CA HIS A 74 -12.61 -3.23 9.56
C HIS A 74 -12.73 -3.83 8.17
N PHE A 75 -12.16 -3.16 7.17
CA PHE A 75 -12.11 -3.59 5.80
C PHE A 75 -10.71 -3.36 5.25
N ILE A 76 -10.27 -4.21 4.33
CA ILE A 76 -9.00 -4.01 3.63
C ILE A 76 -9.22 -3.95 2.12
N ASN A 77 -8.33 -3.25 1.42
CA ASN A 77 -8.26 -3.42 -0.02
C ASN A 77 -6.82 -3.58 -0.52
N THR A 78 -6.65 -4.32 -1.61
CA THR A 78 -5.37 -4.46 -2.30
C THR A 78 -5.43 -3.78 -3.67
N VAL A 79 -4.28 -3.67 -4.34
CA VAL A 79 -4.16 -3.08 -5.68
C VAL A 79 -4.70 -3.94 -6.82
N SER A 80 -5.17 -5.17 -6.55
CA SER A 80 -5.73 -6.07 -7.58
C SER A 80 -6.48 -7.25 -6.97
N PRO A 81 -7.67 -7.62 -7.50
CA PRO A 81 -8.37 -8.85 -7.09
C PRO A 81 -7.51 -10.10 -7.21
N ARG A 82 -6.73 -10.18 -8.30
CA ARG A 82 -5.84 -11.31 -8.58
C ARG A 82 -4.74 -11.40 -7.53
N PHE A 83 -4.13 -10.27 -7.19
CA PHE A 83 -3.06 -10.21 -6.19
C PHE A 83 -3.55 -10.65 -4.80
N LEU A 84 -4.75 -10.20 -4.39
CA LEU A 84 -5.37 -10.62 -3.13
C LEU A 84 -5.57 -12.14 -3.11
N TRP A 85 -6.17 -12.70 -4.17
CA TRP A 85 -6.39 -14.13 -4.29
C TRP A 85 -5.10 -14.93 -4.23
N GLU A 86 -4.04 -14.50 -4.93
CA GLU A 86 -2.75 -15.20 -4.92
C GLU A 86 -2.10 -15.25 -3.54
N ILE A 87 -2.23 -14.19 -2.74
CA ILE A 87 -1.73 -14.21 -1.36
C ILE A 87 -2.56 -15.16 -0.50
N VAL A 88 -3.89 -15.13 -0.65
CA VAL A 88 -4.83 -16.02 0.06
C VAL A 88 -4.55 -17.48 -0.29
N GLU A 89 -4.34 -17.83 -1.54
CA GLU A 89 -3.99 -19.20 -1.96
C GLU A 89 -2.53 -19.56 -1.62
N GLY A 90 -1.74 -18.57 -1.24
CA GLY A 90 -0.38 -18.75 -0.76
C GLY A 90 0.69 -18.88 -1.83
N TRP A 91 0.44 -18.32 -3.01
CA TRP A 91 1.34 -18.40 -4.17
C TRP A 91 2.59 -17.53 -4.03
N HIS A 92 2.61 -16.63 -3.04
CA HIS A 92 3.73 -15.73 -2.76
C HIS A 92 4.47 -16.19 -1.49
N PRO A 93 5.53 -17.01 -1.58
CA PRO A 93 6.25 -17.54 -0.41
C PRO A 93 6.97 -16.44 0.39
N VAL A 94 7.23 -15.29 -0.22
CA VAL A 94 7.87 -14.13 0.43
C VAL A 94 6.93 -13.38 1.39
N VAL A 95 5.61 -13.64 1.33
CA VAL A 95 4.63 -13.03 2.25
C VAL A 95 4.75 -13.70 3.62
N PRO A 96 5.01 -12.95 4.71
CA PRO A 96 5.02 -13.49 6.05
C PRO A 96 3.72 -14.22 6.39
N ASP A 97 3.81 -15.31 7.15
CA ASP A 97 2.64 -16.12 7.50
C ASP A 97 1.59 -15.36 8.29
N SER A 98 2.01 -14.44 9.16
CA SER A 98 1.13 -13.54 9.92
C SER A 98 0.27 -12.67 8.98
N VAL A 99 0.92 -11.98 8.02
CA VAL A 99 0.25 -11.17 7.00
C VAL A 99 -0.71 -12.02 6.18
N ARG A 100 -0.28 -13.21 5.74
CA ARG A 100 -1.11 -14.14 4.96
C ARG A 100 -2.33 -14.61 5.73
N ALA A 101 -2.16 -14.94 7.01
CA ALA A 101 -3.25 -15.39 7.88
C ALA A 101 -4.31 -14.30 8.06
N GLU A 102 -3.89 -13.06 8.33
CA GLU A 102 -4.82 -11.94 8.50
C GLU A 102 -5.55 -11.59 7.19
N LEU A 103 -4.84 -11.61 6.04
CA LEU A 103 -5.48 -11.42 4.74
C LEU A 103 -6.50 -12.52 4.43
N ARG A 104 -6.18 -13.79 4.74
CA ARG A 104 -7.12 -14.92 4.61
C ARG A 104 -8.34 -14.72 5.50
N ALA A 105 -8.16 -14.27 6.74
CA ALA A 105 -9.25 -14.02 7.67
C ALA A 105 -10.19 -12.93 7.15
N LYS A 106 -9.67 -11.79 6.68
CA LYS A 106 -10.48 -10.72 6.08
C LYS A 106 -11.19 -11.18 4.80
N TYR A 107 -10.51 -11.98 3.97
CA TYR A 107 -11.09 -12.55 2.75
C TYR A 107 -12.26 -13.48 3.06
N ALA A 108 -12.08 -14.44 3.97
CA ALA A 108 -13.14 -15.36 4.38
C ALA A 108 -14.32 -14.65 5.05
N ALA A 109 -14.07 -13.54 5.77
CA ALA A 109 -15.12 -12.72 6.38
C ALA A 109 -15.88 -11.82 5.39
N GLY A 110 -15.47 -11.76 4.11
CA GLY A 110 -16.03 -10.82 3.14
C GLY A 110 -15.65 -9.35 3.41
N CYS A 111 -14.63 -9.12 4.22
CA CYS A 111 -14.14 -7.79 4.62
C CYS A 111 -12.89 -7.37 3.82
N SER A 112 -12.80 -7.78 2.56
CA SER A 112 -11.68 -7.44 1.68
C SER A 112 -12.12 -7.24 0.23
N ALA A 113 -11.41 -6.38 -0.50
CA ALA A 113 -11.58 -6.22 -1.93
C ALA A 113 -10.24 -5.99 -2.64
N GLY A 114 -10.12 -6.43 -3.89
CA GLY A 114 -9.03 -5.98 -4.76
C GLY A 114 -9.54 -4.86 -5.66
N ILE A 115 -8.88 -3.70 -5.65
CA ILE A 115 -9.27 -2.54 -6.45
C ILE A 115 -8.09 -2.24 -7.38
N LEU A 116 -8.31 -2.41 -8.68
CA LEU A 116 -7.30 -2.08 -9.68
C LEU A 116 -6.98 -0.59 -9.63
N ASN A 117 -5.70 -0.26 -9.59
CA ASN A 117 -5.26 1.12 -9.79
C ASN A 117 -5.66 1.57 -11.20
N ALA A 118 -6.39 2.68 -11.28
CA ALA A 118 -6.66 3.34 -12.55
C ALA A 118 -5.74 4.55 -12.66
N PRO A 119 -5.09 4.78 -13.82
CA PRO A 119 -4.42 6.04 -14.07
C PRO A 119 -5.46 7.17 -14.01
N ASP A 120 -5.00 8.38 -13.66
CA ASP A 120 -5.86 9.56 -13.69
C ASP A 120 -6.43 9.77 -15.10
N VAL A 121 -7.72 10.10 -15.17
CA VAL A 121 -8.42 10.34 -16.44
C VAL A 121 -7.84 11.51 -17.24
N SER A 122 -7.13 12.42 -16.57
CA SER A 122 -6.39 13.53 -17.19
C SER A 122 -5.21 13.06 -18.03
N TYR A 123 -4.63 11.88 -17.78
CA TYR A 123 -3.57 11.27 -18.59
C TYR A 123 -4.05 10.70 -19.92
N ASN A 124 -5.14 11.26 -20.46
CA ASN A 124 -5.62 10.92 -21.79
C ASN A 124 -4.74 11.62 -22.83
N PRO A 125 -3.98 10.88 -23.67
CA PRO A 125 -3.04 11.48 -24.60
C PRO A 125 -3.69 12.39 -25.66
N ARG A 126 -5.01 12.30 -25.84
CA ARG A 126 -5.77 13.17 -26.74
C ARG A 126 -6.08 14.55 -26.14
N THR A 127 -6.05 14.68 -24.81
CA THR A 127 -6.49 15.89 -24.11
C THR A 127 -5.47 16.43 -23.11
N ASP A 128 -4.52 15.62 -22.68
CA ASP A 128 -3.51 15.95 -21.68
C ASP A 128 -2.66 17.15 -22.11
N ASP A 129 -2.76 18.26 -21.37
CA ASP A 129 -2.04 19.51 -21.62
C ASP A 129 -0.56 19.42 -21.24
N ALA A 130 -0.13 18.41 -20.47
CA ALA A 130 1.27 18.17 -20.17
C ALA A 130 2.03 17.61 -21.40
N LEU A 131 1.32 17.07 -22.39
CA LEU A 131 1.94 16.59 -23.63
C LEU A 131 2.23 17.75 -24.58
N LYS A 132 3.48 17.81 -25.06
CA LYS A 132 3.87 18.73 -26.13
C LYS A 132 3.02 18.56 -27.39
N ALA A 133 2.72 17.31 -27.73
CA ALA A 133 1.87 16.92 -28.82
C ALA A 133 0.86 15.88 -28.34
N LYS A 134 -0.42 16.26 -28.31
CA LYS A 134 -1.53 15.34 -28.06
C LYS A 134 -1.65 14.37 -29.23
N PHE A 135 -2.02 13.13 -28.95
CA PHE A 135 -2.13 12.08 -29.96
C PHE A 135 -3.21 11.06 -29.63
N GLY A 136 -3.70 10.40 -30.66
CA GLY A 136 -4.60 9.25 -30.63
C GLY A 136 -4.05 8.07 -31.43
N GLU A 137 -4.92 7.14 -31.79
CA GLU A 137 -4.53 5.89 -32.46
C GLU A 137 -3.93 6.08 -33.86
N ALA A 138 -4.31 7.15 -34.56
CA ALA A 138 -3.88 7.39 -35.93
C ALA A 138 -2.46 8.00 -36.02
N ASP A 139 -2.06 8.76 -35.00
CA ASP A 139 -0.86 9.62 -35.00
C ASP A 139 0.05 9.34 -33.78
N PHE A 140 -0.20 8.26 -33.03
CA PHE A 140 0.55 7.95 -31.79
C PHE A 140 2.06 7.88 -31.99
N ARG A 141 2.55 7.43 -33.16
CA ARG A 141 3.99 7.32 -33.43
C ARG A 141 4.65 8.71 -33.50
N GLU A 142 3.99 9.64 -34.18
CA GLU A 142 4.48 11.00 -34.37
C GLU A 142 4.35 11.80 -33.07
N GLY A 143 3.20 11.70 -32.40
CA GLY A 143 2.97 12.32 -31.09
C GLY A 143 3.94 11.85 -30.02
N LYS A 144 4.14 10.51 -29.88
CA LYS A 144 5.12 9.97 -28.93
C LYS A 144 6.54 10.44 -29.25
N ARG A 145 6.93 10.53 -30.52
CA ARG A 145 8.26 11.02 -30.92
C ARG A 145 8.44 12.50 -30.54
N ALA A 146 7.44 13.34 -30.76
CA ALA A 146 7.50 14.75 -30.39
C ALA A 146 7.60 14.93 -28.86
N ASN A 147 6.77 14.22 -28.10
CA ASN A 147 6.80 14.25 -26.63
C ASN A 147 8.14 13.74 -26.08
N LYS A 148 8.70 12.69 -26.67
CA LYS A 148 10.01 12.14 -26.30
C LYS A 148 11.15 13.14 -26.47
N ILE A 149 11.17 13.85 -27.61
CA ILE A 149 12.18 14.89 -27.87
C ILE A 149 12.05 16.03 -26.87
N GLU A 150 10.82 16.44 -26.54
CA GLU A 150 10.60 17.50 -25.56
C GLU A 150 11.04 17.07 -24.16
N LEU A 151 10.68 15.86 -23.72
CA LEU A 151 11.13 15.31 -22.44
C LEU A 151 12.67 15.23 -22.36
N GLN A 152 13.32 14.79 -23.44
CA GLN A 152 14.80 14.81 -23.52
C GLN A 152 15.36 16.22 -23.34
N ARG A 153 14.73 17.25 -23.93
CA ARG A 153 15.17 18.64 -23.77
C ARG A 153 14.97 19.14 -22.34
N GLU A 154 13.83 18.87 -21.74
CA GLU A 154 13.54 19.23 -20.35
C GLU A 154 14.53 18.59 -19.37
N LEU A 155 14.89 17.33 -19.62
CA LEU A 155 15.88 16.58 -18.84
C LEU A 155 17.34 16.90 -19.22
N GLN A 156 17.58 17.85 -20.14
CA GLN A 156 18.90 18.21 -20.64
C GLN A 156 19.70 17.03 -21.23
N LEU A 157 18.99 16.02 -21.72
CA LEU A 157 19.56 14.88 -22.43
C LEU A 157 19.82 15.25 -23.89
N LYS A 158 20.73 14.51 -24.53
CA LYS A 158 20.92 14.62 -25.98
C LYS A 158 19.63 14.17 -26.69
N ALA A 159 18.99 15.11 -27.39
CA ALA A 159 17.77 14.81 -28.15
C ALA A 159 18.07 13.75 -29.22
N SER A 160 17.47 12.58 -29.07
CA SER A 160 17.57 11.46 -30.00
C SER A 160 16.21 10.74 -30.06
N PRO A 161 15.52 10.80 -31.21
CA PRO A 161 14.24 10.12 -31.40
C PRO A 161 14.34 8.60 -31.21
N ASP A 162 15.50 8.04 -31.54
CA ASP A 162 15.73 6.59 -31.59
C ASP A 162 16.36 6.03 -30.29
N ALA A 163 16.95 6.87 -29.44
CA ALA A 163 17.48 6.45 -28.15
C ALA A 163 16.34 6.19 -27.16
N PRO A 164 16.29 5.06 -26.43
CA PRO A 164 15.27 4.85 -25.40
C PRO A 164 15.29 5.98 -24.35
N ILE A 165 14.10 6.37 -23.89
CA ILE A 165 13.90 7.06 -22.62
C ILE A 165 13.31 6.03 -21.67
#